data_AF-A0A944D4G0-F1
#
_entry.id   AF-A0A944D4G0-F1
#
_cell.length_a   1.000
_cell.length_b   1.000
_cell.length_c   1.000
_cell.angle_alpha   90.00
_cell.angle_beta   90.00
_cell.angle_gamma   90.00
#
_symmetry.space_group_name_H-M   'P 1'
#
loop_
_entity.id
_entity.type
_entity.pdbx_description
1 polymer ?
#
loop_
_entity_poly.entity_id
_entity_poly.type
_entity_poly.pdbx_seq_one_letter_code
_entity_poly.pdbx_strand_id
1 'polypeptide(L)'
;MEKTKRKAIHAELRKTSKTFDGWLKYEVLIENPDGSREKVPAYGRDLQDALSRVVHDDKVKKILPKIEKVPAWAWVVLWFAAITYITLEIDNHKDVLNEWIGLIYVSSITVLTLLTVTITNWFKLRNRNK
;
A
#
# COMPACT_ATOMS: atom_id res chain seq x y z
N MET A 1 16.89 21.69 -15.51
CA MET A 1 17.44 21.34 -14.18
C MET A 1 17.30 19.84 -13.99
N GLU A 2 18.41 19.11 -13.98
CA GLU A 2 18.41 17.67 -13.74
C GLU A 2 17.91 17.43 -12.31
N LYS A 3 16.76 16.75 -12.15
CA LYS A 3 16.30 16.35 -10.83
C LYS A 3 17.27 15.29 -10.32
N THR A 4 18.13 15.65 -9.37
CA THR A 4 19.01 14.72 -8.67
C THR A 4 18.14 13.62 -8.06
N LYS A 5 18.23 12.40 -8.59
CA LYS A 5 17.49 11.24 -8.09
C LYS A 5 18.35 10.51 -7.05
N ARG A 6 17.70 9.98 -6.02
CA ARG A 6 18.34 9.09 -5.05
C ARG A 6 18.88 7.86 -5.78
N LYS A 7 20.17 7.52 -5.60
CA LYS A 7 20.83 6.42 -6.31
C LYS A 7 21.66 5.57 -5.35
N ALA A 8 21.66 4.26 -5.55
CA ALA A 8 22.60 3.37 -4.87
C ALA A 8 23.97 3.50 -5.55
N ILE A 9 25.02 3.83 -4.78
CA ILE A 9 26.39 3.98 -5.30
C ILE A 9 27.16 2.68 -5.15
N HIS A 10 26.95 1.98 -4.04
CA HIS A 10 27.71 0.79 -3.67
C HIS A 10 26.84 -0.18 -2.90
N ALA A 11 27.08 -1.48 -3.06
CA ALA A 11 26.39 -2.51 -2.30
C ALA A 11 27.35 -3.65 -1.97
N GLU A 12 27.45 -3.99 -0.68
CA GLU A 12 28.33 -5.05 -0.20
C GLU A 12 27.50 -6.17 0.43
N LEU A 13 27.88 -7.42 0.13
CA LEU A 13 27.32 -8.58 0.83
C LEU A 13 27.93 -8.66 2.22
N ARG A 14 27.09 -8.51 3.25
CA ARG A 14 27.56 -8.53 4.64
C ARG A 14 27.59 -9.94 5.21
N LYS A 15 26.45 -10.65 5.15
CA LYS A 15 26.27 -12.00 5.72
C LYS A 15 25.17 -12.76 4.99
N THR A 16 25.32 -14.07 4.91
CA THR A 16 24.22 -15.00 4.62
C THR A 16 23.31 -15.09 5.85
N SER A 17 22.00 -15.06 5.64
CA SER A 17 21.01 -15.16 6.70
C SER A 17 21.06 -16.56 7.34
N LYS A 18 21.27 -16.62 8.66
CA LYS A 18 21.20 -17.89 9.41
C LYS A 18 19.77 -18.34 9.69
N THR A 19 18.82 -17.41 9.67
CA THR A 19 17.43 -17.63 10.06
C THR A 19 16.55 -17.99 8.87
N PHE A 20 16.93 -17.54 7.67
CA PHE A 20 16.20 -17.79 6.43
C PHE A 20 17.17 -18.33 5.40
N ASP A 21 17.08 -19.63 5.14
CA ASP A 21 17.91 -20.28 4.14
C ASP A 21 17.69 -19.67 2.75
N GLY A 22 18.77 -19.44 2.01
CA GLY A 22 18.75 -18.76 0.71
C GLY A 22 18.57 -17.24 0.72
N TRP A 23 18.64 -16.58 1.88
CA TRP A 23 18.57 -15.12 1.98
C TRP A 23 19.92 -14.48 2.32
N LEU A 24 20.19 -13.34 1.69
CA LEU A 24 21.43 -12.59 1.81
C LEU A 24 21.15 -11.20 2.39
N LYS A 25 22.04 -10.74 3.26
CA LYS A 25 22.01 -9.39 3.83
C LYS A 25 23.06 -8.54 3.13
N TYR A 26 22.61 -7.51 2.43
CA TYR A 26 23.42 -6.50 1.78
C TYR A 26 23.46 -5.22 2.61
N GLU A 27 24.55 -4.49 2.51
CA GLU A 27 24.68 -3.11 2.98
C GLU A 27 24.79 -2.20 1.77
N VAL A 28 23.75 -1.40 1.53
CA VAL A 28 23.64 -0.53 0.36
C VAL A 28 23.97 0.89 0.77
N LEU A 29 24.96 1.50 0.12
CA LEU A 29 25.29 2.91 0.26
C LEU A 29 24.47 3.71 -0.76
N ILE A 30 23.64 4.62 -0.26
CA ILE A 30 22.74 5.43 -1.06
C ILE A 30 23.19 6.89 -1.03
N GLU A 31 23.29 7.51 -2.21
CA GLU A 31 23.42 8.97 -2.36
C GLU A 31 22.04 9.60 -2.45
N ASN A 32 21.79 10.54 -1.55
CA ASN A 32 20.60 11.37 -1.60
C ASN A 32 20.81 12.57 -2.54
N PRO A 33 19.72 13.20 -3.00
CA PRO A 33 19.76 14.39 -3.85
C PRO A 33 20.54 15.58 -3.26
N ASP A 34 20.67 15.63 -1.93
CA ASP A 34 21.38 16.65 -1.16
C ASP A 34 22.89 16.38 -1.01
N GLY A 35 23.39 15.29 -1.61
CA GLY A 35 24.79 14.87 -1.49
C GLY A 35 25.10 14.08 -0.22
N SER A 36 24.12 13.86 0.67
CA SER A 36 24.30 13.01 1.85
C SER A 36 24.38 11.53 1.47
N ARG A 37 25.17 10.77 2.23
CA ARG A 37 25.37 9.33 2.05
C ARG A 37 24.80 8.56 3.23
N GLU A 38 23.93 7.60 2.96
CA GLU A 38 23.28 6.77 3.97
C GLU A 38 23.59 5.28 3.71
N LYS A 39 23.88 4.52 4.78
CA LYS A 39 24.01 3.07 4.71
C LYS A 39 22.69 2.42 5.12
N VAL A 40 22.07 1.70 4.20
CA VAL A 40 20.80 1.02 4.42
C VAL A 40 21.01 -0.50 4.35
N PRO A 41 20.72 -1.25 5.43
CA PRO A 41 20.74 -2.71 5.36
C PRO A 41 19.55 -3.21 4.55
N ALA A 42 19.81 -4.05 3.55
CA ALA A 42 18.81 -4.60 2.66
C ALA A 42 18.85 -6.14 2.70
N TYR A 43 17.68 -6.77 2.69
CA TYR A 43 17.56 -8.23 2.69
C TYR A 43 16.92 -8.67 1.37
N GLY A 44 17.49 -9.68 0.73
CA GLY A 44 16.93 -10.25 -0.50
C GLY A 44 17.49 -11.62 -0.77
N ARG A 45 16.86 -12.36 -1.68
CA ARG A 45 17.42 -13.61 -2.21
C ARG A 45 18.66 -13.35 -3.08
N ASP A 46 18.65 -12.21 -3.77
CA ASP A 46 19.77 -11.67 -4.55
C ASP A 46 19.89 -10.15 -4.34
N LEU A 47 20.90 -9.53 -4.96
CA LEU A 47 21.17 -8.10 -4.84
C LEU A 47 20.04 -7.25 -5.46
N GLN A 48 19.41 -7.71 -6.54
CA GLN A 48 18.35 -6.97 -7.22
C GLN A 48 17.08 -6.94 -6.38
N ASP A 49 16.70 -8.08 -5.80
CA ASP A 49 15.60 -8.22 -4.84
C ASP A 49 15.84 -7.31 -3.63
N ALA A 50 17.05 -7.33 -3.06
CA ALA A 50 17.41 -6.47 -1.94
C ALA A 50 17.28 -4.97 -2.30
N LEU A 51 17.79 -4.54 -3.46
CA LEU A 51 17.67 -3.16 -3.92
C LEU A 51 16.21 -2.77 -4.21
N SER A 52 15.43 -3.68 -4.79
CA SER A 52 14.00 -3.43 -5.08
C SER A 52 13.21 -3.14 -3.81
N ARG A 53 13.54 -3.84 -2.71
CA ARG A 53 12.91 -3.65 -1.40
C ARG A 53 13.31 -2.35 -0.75
N VAL A 54 14.57 -1.92 -0.86
CA VAL A 54 14.99 -0.58 -0.38
C VAL A 54 14.17 0.52 -1.06
N VAL A 55 13.99 0.42 -2.39
CA VAL A 55 13.16 1.36 -3.14
C VAL A 55 11.68 1.27 -2.73
N HIS A 56 11.17 0.07 -2.48
CA HIS A 56 9.81 -0.14 -2.01
C HIS A 56 9.60 0.48 -0.61
N ASP A 57 10.48 0.20 0.34
CA ASP A 57 10.43 0.70 1.71
C ASP A 57 10.45 2.23 1.74
N ASP A 58 11.26 2.86 0.89
CA ASP A 58 11.26 4.32 0.74
C ASP A 58 9.93 4.88 0.24
N LYS A 59 9.34 4.23 -0.78
CA LYS A 59 8.02 4.62 -1.30
C LYS A 59 6.97 4.47 -0.21
N VAL A 60 6.99 3.34 0.50
CA VAL A 60 6.07 3.08 1.60
C VAL A 60 6.24 4.11 2.72
N LYS A 61 7.47 4.41 3.17
CA LYS A 61 7.74 5.44 4.19
C LYS A 61 7.22 6.83 3.82
N LYS A 62 7.22 7.19 2.53
CA LYS A 62 6.67 8.47 2.06
C LYS A 62 5.15 8.50 2.02
N ILE A 63 4.50 7.37 1.74
CA ILE A 63 3.05 7.26 1.58
C ILE A 63 2.35 7.00 2.92
N LEU A 64 2.92 6.15 3.77
CA LEU A 64 2.33 5.72 5.02
C LEU A 64 1.85 6.87 5.95
N PRO A 65 2.66 7.91 6.23
CA PRO A 65 2.23 8.99 7.11
C PRO A 65 1.12 9.87 6.53
N LYS A 66 0.85 9.79 5.22
CA LYS A 66 -0.29 10.47 4.59
C LYS A 66 -1.58 9.67 4.75
N ILE A 67 -1.50 8.35 4.65
CA ILE A 67 -2.65 7.45 4.81
C ILE A 67 -3.09 7.42 6.29
N GLU A 68 -2.16 7.50 7.24
CA GLU A 68 -2.47 7.54 8.68
C GLU A 68 -3.25 8.80 9.10
N LYS A 69 -3.21 9.87 8.31
CA LYS A 69 -3.89 11.15 8.61
C LYS A 69 -5.27 11.28 7.99
N VAL A 70 -5.78 10.26 7.31
CA VAL A 70 -7.11 10.32 6.70
C VAL A 70 -8.16 10.37 7.82
N PRO A 71 -8.92 11.48 7.94
CA PRO A 71 -9.89 11.63 9.02
C PRO A 71 -11.09 10.70 8.81
N ALA A 72 -11.75 10.29 9.89
CA ALA A 72 -12.87 9.34 9.84
C ALA A 72 -14.02 9.81 8.93
N TRP A 73 -14.27 11.12 8.85
CA TRP A 73 -15.31 11.67 7.97
C TRP A 73 -15.03 11.43 6.48
N ALA A 74 -13.75 11.33 6.07
CA ALA A 74 -13.41 11.05 4.67
C ALA A 74 -13.86 9.65 4.26
N TRP A 75 -13.81 8.68 5.17
CA TRP A 75 -14.37 7.34 4.96
C TRP A 75 -15.90 7.37 4.82
N VAL A 76 -16.59 8.22 5.61
CA VAL A 76 -18.04 8.40 5.50
C VAL A 76 -18.41 9.00 4.14
N VAL A 77 -17.71 10.05 3.71
CA VAL A 77 -17.93 10.67 2.39
C VAL A 77 -17.69 9.67 1.26
N LEU A 78 -16.61 8.87 1.33
CA LEU A 78 -16.32 7.83 0.35
C LEU A 78 -17.41 6.76 0.31
N TRP A 79 -17.96 6.38 1.47
CA TRP A 79 -19.04 5.40 1.57
C TRP A 79 -20.33 5.91 0.90
N PHE A 80 -20.71 7.17 1.14
CA PHE A 80 -21.84 7.78 0.45
C PHE A 80 -21.61 7.93 -1.06
N ALA A 81 -20.41 8.30 -1.49
CA ALA A 81 -20.06 8.36 -2.90
C ALA A 81 -20.20 6.99 -3.57
N ALA A 82 -19.74 5.92 -2.91
CA ALA A 82 -19.87 4.55 -3.39
C ALA A 82 -21.33 4.09 -3.49
N ILE A 83 -22.17 4.40 -2.49
CA ILE A 83 -23.61 4.08 -2.55
C ILE A 83 -24.30 4.86 -3.66
N THR A 84 -23.95 6.13 -3.84
CA THR A 84 -24.48 6.94 -4.93
C THR A 84 -24.14 6.32 -6.29
N TYR A 85 -22.88 5.91 -6.47
CA TYR A 85 -22.43 5.22 -7.67
C TYR A 85 -23.19 3.89 -7.90
N ILE A 86 -23.31 3.05 -6.86
CA ILE A 86 -24.08 1.79 -6.93
C ILE A 86 -25.54 2.07 -7.33
N THR A 87 -26.14 3.12 -6.77
CA THR A 87 -27.53 3.49 -7.05
C THR A 87 -27.70 3.90 -8.52
N LEU A 88 -26.75 4.68 -9.07
CA LEU A 88 -26.75 5.08 -10.49
C LEU A 88 -26.56 3.89 -11.42
N GLU A 89 -25.64 2.96 -11.09
CA GLU A 89 -25.41 1.77 -11.89
C GLU A 89 -26.63 0.84 -11.92
N ILE A 90 -27.30 0.66 -10.78
CA ILE A 90 -28.54 -0.11 -10.74
C ILE A 90 -29.64 0.59 -11.53
N ASP A 91 -29.75 1.93 -11.44
CA ASP A 91 -30.71 2.72 -12.21
C ASP A 91 -30.54 2.52 -13.73
N ASN A 92 -29.29 2.59 -14.20
CA ASN A 92 -28.95 2.39 -15.61
C ASN A 92 -29.24 0.98 -16.13
N HIS A 93 -29.35 -0.02 -15.24
CA HIS A 93 -29.56 -1.42 -15.61
C HIS A 93 -30.91 -1.98 -15.12
N LYS A 94 -31.85 -1.12 -14.70
CA LYS A 94 -33.15 -1.53 -14.14
C LYS A 94 -33.90 -2.55 -15.00
N ASP A 95 -33.87 -2.37 -16.32
CA ASP A 95 -34.58 -3.25 -17.27
C ASP A 95 -34.03 -4.68 -17.26
N VAL A 96 -32.73 -4.84 -17.04
CA VAL A 96 -32.06 -6.15 -16.96
C VAL A 96 -32.22 -6.78 -15.58
N LEU A 97 -32.20 -5.96 -14.53
CA LEU A 97 -32.24 -6.41 -13.14
C LEU A 97 -33.65 -6.76 -12.67
N ASN A 98 -34.69 -6.10 -13.21
CA ASN A 98 -36.10 -6.33 -12.94
C ASN A 98 -36.40 -6.62 -11.44
N GLU A 99 -36.95 -7.78 -11.09
CA GLU A 99 -37.32 -8.14 -9.71
C GLU A 99 -36.12 -8.29 -8.75
N TRP A 100 -34.91 -8.48 -9.27
CA TRP A 100 -33.70 -8.69 -8.48
C TRP A 100 -33.05 -7.40 -7.97
N ILE A 101 -33.55 -6.23 -8.38
CA ILE A 101 -33.00 -4.91 -8.00
C ILE A 101 -32.80 -4.80 -6.49
N GLY A 102 -33.81 -5.18 -5.70
CA GLY A 102 -33.74 -5.09 -4.23
C GLY A 102 -32.64 -5.98 -3.64
N LEU A 103 -32.55 -7.23 -4.11
CA LEU A 103 -31.53 -8.17 -3.63
C LEU A 103 -30.12 -7.74 -4.03
N ILE A 104 -29.95 -7.26 -5.26
CA ILE A 104 -28.64 -6.79 -5.76
C ILE A 104 -28.21 -5.53 -5.01
N TYR A 105 -29.13 -4.61 -4.71
CA TYR A 105 -28.81 -3.41 -3.95
C TYR A 105 -28.36 -3.73 -2.52
N VAL A 106 -29.12 -4.55 -1.80
CA VAL A 106 -28.78 -4.97 -0.43
C VAL A 106 -27.47 -5.77 -0.41
N SER A 107 -27.28 -6.68 -1.37
CA SER A 107 -26.03 -7.42 -1.58
C SER A 107 -24.84 -6.46 -1.76
N SER A 108 -24.97 -5.48 -2.65
CA SER A 108 -23.91 -4.53 -2.96
C SER A 108 -23.53 -3.68 -1.76
N ILE A 109 -24.52 -3.19 -0.99
CA ILE A 109 -24.26 -2.44 0.26
C ILE A 109 -23.60 -3.33 1.31
N THR A 110 -24.03 -4.59 1.44
CA THR A 110 -23.46 -5.53 2.39
C THR A 110 -21.98 -5.79 2.08
N VAL A 111 -21.66 -6.06 0.81
CA VAL A 111 -20.28 -6.26 0.35
C VAL A 111 -19.44 -5.00 0.57
N LEU A 112 -19.95 -3.82 0.21
CA LEU A 112 -19.26 -2.54 0.44
C LEU A 112 -18.94 -2.32 1.92
N THR A 113 -19.91 -2.60 2.79
CA THR A 113 -19.75 -2.42 4.25
C THR A 113 -18.74 -3.41 4.82
N LEU A 114 -18.80 -4.68 4.42
CA LEU A 114 -17.84 -5.71 4.83
C LEU A 114 -16.41 -5.36 4.39
N LEU A 115 -16.23 -4.90 3.15
CA LEU A 115 -14.94 -4.45 2.65
C LEU A 115 -14.42 -3.26 3.45
N THR A 116 -15.26 -2.27 3.73
CA THR A 116 -14.90 -1.09 4.51
C THR A 116 -14.45 -1.47 5.93
N VAL A 117 -15.19 -2.34 6.61
CA VAL A 117 -14.82 -2.84 7.95
C VAL A 117 -13.53 -3.66 7.91
N THR A 118 -13.36 -4.53 6.91
CA THR A 118 -12.16 -5.36 6.78
C THR A 118 -10.91 -4.51 6.58
N ILE A 119 -10.98 -3.53 5.67
CA ILE A 119 -9.87 -2.61 5.38
C ILE A 119 -9.53 -1.77 6.61
N THR A 120 -10.53 -1.13 7.23
CA THR A 120 -10.31 -0.29 8.41
C THR A 120 -9.75 -1.08 9.59
N ASN A 121 -10.25 -2.30 9.83
CA ASN A 121 -9.72 -3.19 10.86
C ASN A 121 -8.29 -3.64 10.57
N TRP A 122 -7.97 -3.99 9.32
CA TRP A 122 -6.61 -4.35 8.92
C TRP A 122 -5.62 -3.21 9.13
N PHE A 123 -5.97 -1.98 8.73
CA PHE A 123 -5.14 -0.81 8.98
C PHE A 123 -4.97 -0.53 10.48
N LYS A 124 -6.03 -0.67 11.27
CA LYS A 124 -5.97 -0.52 12.74
C LYS A 124 -5.03 -1.54 13.38
N LEU A 125 -5.11 -2.81 12.98
CA LEU A 125 -4.24 -3.88 13.48
C LEU A 125 -2.79 -3.68 13.04
N ARG A 126 -2.56 -3.30 11.78
CA ARG A 126 -1.22 -3.02 11.25
C ARG A 126 -0.55 -1.87 11.98
N ASN A 127 -1.30 -0.82 12.31
CA ASN A 127 -0.76 0.36 12.99
C ASN A 127 -0.56 0.14 14.49
N ARG A 128 -1.17 -0.88 15.10
CA ARG A 128 -0.96 -1.23 16.51
C ARG A 128 0.37 -1.95 16.77
N ASN A 129 0.99 -2.53 15.74
CA ASN A 129 2.24 -3.29 15.83
C ASN A 129 3.49 -2.46 15.45
N LYS A 130 3.38 -1.13 15.52
CA LYS A 130 4.49 -0.18 15.40
C LYS A 130 4.61 0.60 16.70
#